data_AF-A0A1E3PNN4-F1
#
_entry.id   AF-A0A1E3PNN4-F1
#
_cell.length_a   1.000
_cell.length_b   1.000
_cell.length_c   1.000
_cell.angle_alpha   90.00
_cell.angle_beta   90.00
_cell.angle_gamma   90.00
#
_symmetry.space_group_name_H-M   'P 1'
#
loop_
_entity.id
_entity.type
_entity.pdbx_description
1 polymer ?
#
loop_
_entity_poly.entity_id
_entity_poly.type
_entity_poly.pdbx_seq_one_letter_code
_entity_poly.pdbx_strand_id
1 'polypeptide(L)'
;MTGKIKKQGPHSGSIKGDEIKRRSVFKQILDTPFNQICWPEIDEVLGSNILELLINMLEPLSQYKKLEEEKIVPLPEEPEIVPFITLGFNLTNEALEKQAAAVLRLNKKWTGGKRDIRIWKETTGLQSADNPLSVIFVARNDIKPALLVTHFPVLCSSASFTNSNKNNNQPIDEERSKMAPRVKLICLNKGSMSKLSKASGIKNLGIIGLRRGFKGATPLNSLIDKASSVEIPWMGANISDVQFHAPRVKHLVTSAPIKASKNKQKKGEK
;
A
#
# COMPACT_ATOMS: atom_id res chain seq x y z
N MET A 1 -22.62 11.92 71.20
CA MET A 1 -22.31 11.09 70.01
C MET A 1 -23.54 11.04 69.11
N THR A 2 -23.64 11.89 68.08
CA THR A 2 -24.68 11.76 67.05
C THR A 2 -24.09 12.14 65.70
N GLY A 3 -23.45 11.18 65.05
CA GLY A 3 -22.91 11.33 63.70
C GLY A 3 -24.05 11.37 62.68
N LYS A 4 -24.22 12.50 61.99
CA LYS A 4 -25.14 12.60 60.84
C LYS A 4 -24.58 11.79 59.67
N ILE A 5 -25.19 10.64 59.41
CA ILE A 5 -24.91 9.81 58.22
C ILE A 5 -25.40 10.58 56.98
N LYS A 6 -24.46 10.98 56.13
CA LYS A 6 -24.74 11.58 54.81
C LYS A 6 -25.41 10.50 53.95
N LYS A 7 -26.71 10.64 53.66
CA LYS A 7 -27.41 9.78 52.69
C LYS A 7 -26.77 9.98 51.31
N GLN A 8 -26.00 8.98 50.88
CA GLN A 8 -25.53 8.87 49.51
C GLN A 8 -26.69 8.39 48.64
N GLY A 9 -27.00 9.11 47.56
CA GLY A 9 -28.03 8.70 46.61
C GLY A 9 -27.64 7.40 45.87
N PRO A 10 -28.61 6.69 45.26
CA PRO A 10 -28.46 5.32 44.74
C PRO A 10 -27.42 5.14 43.61
N HIS A 11 -26.77 6.21 43.14
CA HIS A 11 -25.77 6.19 42.07
C HIS A 11 -24.42 6.80 42.49
N SER A 12 -24.22 7.05 43.79
CA SER A 12 -22.97 7.52 44.38
C SER A 12 -21.88 6.44 44.25
N GLY A 13 -21.07 6.52 43.21
CA GLY A 13 -19.96 5.58 42.93
C GLY A 13 -20.22 4.54 41.84
N SER A 14 -21.35 4.62 41.13
CA SER A 14 -21.62 3.73 39.98
C SER A 14 -20.94 4.26 38.71
N ILE A 15 -20.41 3.36 37.86
CA ILE A 15 -19.85 3.67 36.53
C ILE A 15 -20.82 4.50 35.69
N LYS A 16 -22.14 4.23 35.80
CA LYS A 16 -23.21 5.00 35.16
C LYS A 16 -23.34 6.43 35.72
N GLY A 17 -23.04 6.62 37.00
CA GLY A 17 -23.01 7.94 37.67
C GLY A 17 -21.82 8.80 37.27
N ASP A 18 -20.71 8.19 36.84
CA ASP A 18 -19.53 8.90 36.35
C ASP A 18 -19.61 9.26 34.86
N GLU A 19 -20.36 8.48 34.05
CA GLU A 19 -20.75 8.88 32.69
C GLU A 19 -21.64 10.13 32.70
N ILE A 20 -22.58 10.24 33.66
CA ILE A 20 -23.45 11.42 33.83
C ILE A 20 -22.63 12.71 34.12
N LYS A 21 -21.40 12.59 34.64
CA LYS A 21 -20.51 13.73 34.91
C LYS A 21 -19.57 14.07 33.75
N ARG A 22 -19.70 13.44 32.58
CA ARG A 22 -18.89 13.77 31.39
C ARG A 22 -19.78 14.36 30.31
N ARG A 23 -19.38 15.50 29.76
CA ARG A 23 -20.04 16.11 28.60
C ARG A 23 -19.35 15.68 27.32
N SER A 24 -20.12 15.43 26.27
CA SER A 24 -19.60 15.29 24.91
C SER A 24 -19.12 16.64 24.39
N VAL A 25 -17.89 16.69 23.90
CA VAL A 25 -17.26 17.84 23.25
C VAL A 25 -16.89 17.42 21.83
N PHE A 26 -17.46 18.11 20.85
CA PHE A 26 -17.15 17.90 19.44
C PHE A 26 -15.93 18.75 19.07
N LYS A 27 -14.80 18.09 18.80
CA LYS A 27 -13.59 18.75 18.30
C LYS A 27 -13.62 18.73 16.78
N GLN A 28 -13.40 19.88 16.16
CA GLN A 28 -13.23 19.96 14.71
C GLN A 28 -11.87 19.36 14.33
N ILE A 29 -11.86 18.50 13.33
CA ILE A 29 -10.68 17.88 12.74
C ILE A 29 -10.74 18.12 11.24
N LEU A 30 -9.62 18.56 10.66
CA LEU A 30 -9.48 18.68 9.23
C LEU A 30 -9.21 17.30 8.62
N ASP A 31 -10.03 16.90 7.66
CA ASP A 31 -9.85 15.69 6.86
C ASP A 31 -9.38 16.09 5.46
N THR A 32 -8.34 15.42 4.95
CA THR A 32 -7.82 15.72 3.62
C THR A 32 -8.59 14.91 2.58
N PRO A 33 -9.19 15.54 1.56
CA PRO A 33 -9.93 14.84 0.51
C PRO A 33 -9.03 13.89 -0.29
N PHE A 34 -7.73 14.15 -0.30
CA PHE A 34 -6.70 13.38 -1.02
C PHE A 34 -6.32 12.04 -0.34
N ASN A 35 -6.78 11.78 0.89
CA ASN A 35 -6.52 10.51 1.58
C ASN A 35 -7.44 9.37 1.13
N GLN A 36 -8.44 9.65 0.29
CA GLN A 36 -9.36 8.64 -0.26
C GLN A 36 -8.75 7.96 -1.49
N ILE A 37 -7.58 7.36 -1.32
CA ILE A 37 -6.95 6.61 -2.40
C ILE A 37 -7.63 5.25 -2.47
N CYS A 38 -8.43 5.05 -3.51
CA CYS A 38 -9.08 3.79 -3.76
C CYS A 38 -8.06 2.76 -4.21
N TRP A 39 -8.13 1.58 -3.60
CA TRP A 39 -7.41 0.42 -4.10
C TRP A 39 -8.14 -0.10 -5.34
N PRO A 40 -7.42 -0.64 -6.32
CA PRO A 40 -8.05 -1.25 -7.48
C PRO A 40 -8.91 -2.44 -7.01
N GLU A 41 -10.19 -2.39 -7.33
CA GLU A 41 -11.10 -3.49 -7.07
C GLU A 41 -10.90 -4.59 -8.10
N ILE A 42 -10.94 -5.83 -7.62
CA ILE A 42 -10.69 -7.03 -8.42
C ILE A 42 -11.82 -7.99 -8.11
N ASP A 43 -12.37 -8.58 -9.17
CA ASP A 43 -13.38 -9.62 -9.07
C ASP A 43 -12.84 -10.84 -8.31
N GLU A 44 -13.66 -11.46 -7.47
CA GLU A 44 -13.22 -12.54 -6.58
C GLU A 44 -12.77 -13.79 -7.36
N VAL A 45 -13.40 -14.07 -8.51
CA VAL A 45 -13.03 -15.19 -9.39
C VAL A 45 -11.68 -14.91 -10.04
N LEU A 46 -11.50 -13.69 -10.59
CA LEU A 46 -10.23 -13.27 -11.16
C LEU A 46 -9.10 -13.32 -10.12
N GLY A 47 -9.34 -12.83 -8.89
CA GLY A 47 -8.38 -12.86 -7.80
C GLY A 47 -7.96 -14.27 -7.40
N SER A 48 -8.88 -15.24 -7.44
CA SER A 48 -8.61 -16.64 -7.14
C SER A 48 -7.75 -17.30 -8.23
N ASN A 49 -8.07 -17.05 -9.51
CA ASN A 49 -7.28 -17.55 -10.64
C ASN A 49 -5.84 -16.99 -10.64
N ILE A 50 -5.70 -15.70 -10.33
CA ILE A 50 -4.38 -15.06 -10.18
C ILE A 50 -3.59 -15.73 -9.04
N LEU A 51 -4.24 -15.99 -7.91
CA LEU A 51 -3.62 -16.62 -6.76
C LEU A 51 -3.14 -18.05 -7.05
N GLU A 52 -3.93 -18.85 -7.76
CA GLU A 52 -3.55 -20.22 -8.16
C GLU A 52 -2.32 -20.24 -9.07
N LEU A 53 -2.29 -19.36 -10.08
CA LEU A 53 -1.12 -19.21 -10.94
C LEU A 53 0.11 -18.74 -10.18
N LEU A 54 -0.05 -17.85 -9.20
CA LEU A 54 1.04 -17.43 -8.32
C LEU A 54 1.55 -18.58 -7.45
N ILE A 55 0.67 -19.43 -6.92
CA ILE A 55 1.07 -20.60 -6.12
C ILE A 55 1.93 -21.55 -6.96
N ASN A 56 1.46 -21.93 -8.15
CA ASN A 56 2.19 -22.82 -9.06
C ASN A 56 3.56 -22.25 -9.43
N MET A 57 3.65 -20.94 -9.54
CA MET A 57 4.88 -20.22 -9.85
C MET A 57 5.89 -20.19 -8.68
N LEU A 58 5.41 -20.27 -7.43
CA LEU A 58 6.23 -20.25 -6.21
C LEU A 58 6.65 -21.64 -5.73
N GLU A 59 5.97 -22.71 -6.16
CA GLU A 59 6.30 -24.08 -5.74
C GLU A 59 7.77 -24.49 -6.00
N PRO A 60 8.38 -24.18 -7.16
CA PRO A 60 9.79 -24.50 -7.41
C PRO A 60 10.73 -23.81 -6.41
N LEU A 61 10.40 -22.60 -5.95
CA LEU A 61 11.21 -21.87 -4.95
C LEU A 61 11.18 -22.55 -3.58
N SER A 62 10.03 -23.10 -3.20
CA SER A 62 9.90 -23.84 -1.94
C SER A 62 10.68 -25.15 -1.97
N GLN A 63 10.65 -25.86 -3.09
CA GLN A 63 11.46 -27.07 -3.28
C GLN A 63 12.95 -26.75 -3.20
N TYR A 64 13.40 -25.72 -3.91
CA TYR A 64 14.80 -25.29 -3.88
C TYR A 64 15.27 -24.95 -2.45
N LYS A 65 14.48 -24.18 -1.70
CA LYS A 65 14.79 -23.83 -0.31
C LYS A 65 14.87 -25.03 0.63
N LYS A 66 14.00 -26.02 0.46
CA LYS A 66 14.07 -27.26 1.26
C LYS A 66 15.36 -28.02 0.99
N LEU A 67 15.75 -28.13 -0.28
CA LEU A 67 16.99 -28.81 -0.67
C LEU A 67 18.23 -28.06 -0.15
N GLU A 68 18.18 -26.72 -0.15
CA GLU A 68 19.19 -25.85 0.45
C GLU A 68 19.30 -26.04 1.97
N GLU A 69 18.16 -26.14 2.67
CA GLU A 69 18.10 -26.42 4.12
C GLU A 69 18.63 -27.83 4.46
N GLU A 70 18.36 -28.82 3.62
CA GLU A 70 18.82 -30.21 3.77
C GLU A 70 20.31 -30.41 3.41
N LYS A 71 20.97 -29.37 2.87
CA LYS A 71 22.39 -29.38 2.48
C LYS A 71 22.77 -30.54 1.54
N ILE A 72 21.87 -30.88 0.62
CA ILE A 72 22.12 -31.94 -0.37
C ILE A 72 23.18 -31.44 -1.35
N VAL A 73 24.23 -32.26 -1.56
CA VAL A 73 25.30 -31.99 -2.52
C VAL A 73 25.25 -33.06 -3.61
N PRO A 74 25.21 -32.69 -4.91
CA PRO A 74 25.26 -31.32 -5.44
C PRO A 74 23.92 -30.58 -5.38
N LEU A 75 23.97 -29.29 -5.07
CA LEU A 75 22.80 -28.40 -5.04
C LEU A 75 22.25 -28.25 -6.48
N PRO A 76 20.92 -28.37 -6.70
CA PRO A 76 20.33 -28.13 -8.01
C PRO A 76 20.52 -26.69 -8.48
N GLU A 77 20.33 -26.45 -9.78
CA GLU A 77 20.36 -25.09 -10.34
C GLU A 77 19.24 -24.22 -9.77
N GLU A 78 19.54 -22.93 -9.56
CA GLU A 78 18.56 -21.97 -9.05
C GLU A 78 17.38 -21.82 -10.02
N PRO A 79 16.13 -21.78 -9.51
CA PRO A 79 14.97 -21.58 -10.35
C PRO A 79 15.04 -20.26 -11.13
N GLU A 80 14.72 -20.30 -12.42
CA GLU A 80 14.77 -19.15 -13.34
C GLU A 80 13.97 -17.92 -12.86
N ILE A 81 13.00 -18.12 -11.97
CA ILE A 81 12.12 -17.07 -11.45
C ILE A 81 12.78 -16.17 -10.40
N VAL A 82 13.78 -16.65 -9.66
CA VAL A 82 14.45 -15.91 -8.57
C VAL A 82 14.83 -14.47 -8.97
N PRO A 83 15.49 -14.20 -10.12
CA PRO A 83 15.85 -12.83 -10.50
C PRO A 83 14.66 -11.94 -10.87
N PHE A 84 13.49 -12.52 -11.16
CA PHE A 84 12.30 -11.79 -11.61
C PHE A 84 11.29 -11.52 -10.49
N ILE A 85 11.50 -12.05 -9.29
CA ILE A 85 10.54 -11.93 -8.19
C ILE A 85 11.14 -11.20 -6.99
N THR A 86 10.30 -10.44 -6.28
CA THR A 86 10.61 -9.84 -4.98
C THR A 86 9.62 -10.38 -3.98
N LEU A 87 10.11 -10.87 -2.84
CA LEU A 87 9.31 -11.54 -1.83
C LEU A 87 9.35 -10.74 -0.53
N GLY A 88 8.18 -10.34 -0.05
CA GLY A 88 8.03 -9.64 1.22
C GLY A 88 8.08 -8.11 1.11
N PHE A 89 7.72 -7.46 2.22
CA PHE A 89 7.50 -6.02 2.29
C PHE A 89 8.74 -5.20 1.92
N ASN A 90 9.87 -5.44 2.59
CA ASN A 90 11.06 -4.61 2.45
C ASN A 90 11.64 -4.67 1.03
N LEU A 91 11.80 -5.88 0.47
CA LEU A 91 12.38 -6.06 -0.87
C LEU A 91 11.50 -5.43 -1.95
N THR A 92 10.18 -5.63 -1.87
CA THR A 92 9.26 -5.01 -2.83
C THR A 92 9.23 -3.50 -2.68
N ASN A 93 9.23 -2.97 -1.44
CA ASN A 93 9.24 -1.53 -1.18
C ASN A 93 10.54 -0.86 -1.64
N GLU A 94 11.70 -1.45 -1.35
CA GLU A 94 13.00 -0.96 -1.79
C GLU A 94 13.10 -0.93 -3.32
N ALA A 95 12.66 -2.01 -4.00
CA ALA A 95 12.67 -2.07 -5.46
C ALA A 95 11.75 -1.00 -6.08
N LEU A 96 10.59 -0.78 -5.47
CA LEU A 96 9.63 0.25 -5.84
C LEU A 96 10.19 1.67 -5.65
N GLU A 97 10.82 1.96 -4.50
CA GLU A 97 11.44 3.26 -4.20
C GLU A 97 12.58 3.58 -5.17
N LYS A 98 13.44 2.59 -5.46
CA LYS A 98 14.50 2.73 -6.46
C LYS A 98 13.92 3.07 -7.83
N GLN A 99 12.83 2.42 -8.22
CA GLN A 99 12.15 2.70 -9.48
C GLN A 99 11.52 4.10 -9.52
N ALA A 100 10.83 4.52 -8.45
CA ALA A 100 10.29 5.88 -8.33
C ALA A 100 11.39 6.95 -8.36
N ALA A 101 12.49 6.73 -7.65
CA ALA A 101 13.66 7.62 -7.65
C ALA A 101 14.27 7.72 -9.06
N ALA A 102 14.36 6.61 -9.79
CA ALA A 102 14.82 6.61 -11.17
C ALA A 102 13.90 7.49 -12.04
N VAL A 103 12.59 7.24 -12.01
CA VAL A 103 11.58 8.03 -12.76
C VAL A 103 11.73 9.53 -12.49
N LEU A 104 11.89 9.94 -11.23
CA LEU A 104 12.08 11.35 -10.87
C LEU A 104 13.40 11.95 -11.40
N ARG A 105 14.51 11.22 -11.32
CA ARG A 105 15.81 11.70 -11.82
C ARG A 105 15.79 11.97 -13.32
N LEU A 106 15.01 11.19 -14.05
CA LEU A 106 14.86 11.30 -15.49
C LEU A 106 14.00 12.50 -15.89
N ASN A 107 12.96 12.77 -15.11
CA ASN A 107 12.14 13.96 -15.30
C ASN A 107 12.93 15.25 -15.01
N LYS A 108 13.88 15.24 -14.07
CA LYS A 108 14.71 16.43 -13.75
C LYS A 108 15.76 16.77 -14.82
N LYS A 109 16.32 15.77 -15.52
CA LYS A 109 17.29 15.99 -16.61
C LYS A 109 16.64 16.45 -17.92
N TRP A 110 15.32 16.57 -17.94
CA TRP A 110 14.51 16.99 -19.09
C TRP A 110 14.43 18.53 -19.16
N THR A 111 15.56 19.20 -19.38
CA THR A 111 15.61 20.64 -19.71
C THR A 111 16.26 20.92 -21.07
N GLY A 112 16.80 19.91 -21.76
CA GLY A 112 17.38 20.05 -23.10
C GLY A 112 17.09 18.81 -23.94
N GLY A 113 16.41 19.00 -25.07
CA GLY A 113 15.83 17.93 -25.89
C GLY A 113 16.84 16.93 -26.45
N LYS A 114 17.08 15.82 -25.73
CA LYS A 114 17.27 14.44 -26.23
C LYS A 114 17.36 13.51 -25.02
N ARG A 115 16.42 12.57 -24.90
CA ARG A 115 16.42 11.57 -23.83
C ARG A 115 17.40 10.46 -24.17
N ASP A 116 18.54 10.44 -23.49
CA ASP A 116 19.52 9.37 -23.65
C ASP A 116 19.09 8.15 -22.82
N ILE A 117 18.75 7.04 -23.49
CA ILE A 117 18.37 5.77 -22.88
C ILE A 117 19.52 5.21 -22.02
N ARG A 118 20.77 5.60 -22.31
CA ARG A 118 21.97 5.28 -21.51
C ARG A 118 21.88 5.80 -20.07
N ILE A 119 21.22 6.94 -19.85
CA ILE A 119 21.11 7.56 -18.52
C ILE A 119 20.25 6.71 -17.56
N TRP A 120 19.23 5.99 -18.06
CA TRP A 120 18.48 5.03 -17.22
C TRP A 120 19.39 3.91 -16.71
N LYS A 121 20.28 3.39 -17.57
CA LYS A 121 21.24 2.33 -17.21
C LYS A 121 22.31 2.81 -16.24
N GLU A 122 22.85 4.02 -16.44
CA GLU A 122 23.90 4.59 -15.57
C GLU A 122 23.36 5.08 -14.21
N THR A 123 22.14 5.64 -14.17
CA THR A 123 21.61 6.29 -12.95
C THR A 123 21.01 5.30 -11.95
N THR A 124 20.67 4.08 -12.38
CA THR A 124 20.02 3.07 -11.55
C THR A 124 20.98 2.15 -10.80
N GLY A 125 22.23 2.00 -11.25
CA GLY A 125 23.23 1.15 -10.59
C GLY A 125 22.80 -0.31 -10.36
N LEU A 126 21.67 -0.74 -10.94
CA LEU A 126 21.10 -2.05 -10.77
C LEU A 126 21.47 -2.89 -11.98
N GLN A 127 22.12 -4.03 -11.75
CA GLN A 127 22.19 -5.11 -12.75
C GLN A 127 20.78 -5.56 -13.20
N SER A 128 19.71 -5.15 -12.51
CA SER A 128 18.29 -5.38 -12.82
C SER A 128 17.60 -4.24 -13.59
N ALA A 129 18.33 -3.26 -14.14
CA ALA A 129 17.75 -2.16 -14.91
C ALA A 129 16.97 -2.62 -16.16
N ASP A 130 17.24 -3.82 -16.66
CA ASP A 130 16.49 -4.41 -17.78
C ASP A 130 15.10 -4.92 -17.36
N ASN A 131 14.85 -5.14 -16.06
CA ASN A 131 13.63 -5.78 -15.53
C ASN A 131 12.98 -4.94 -14.41
N PRO A 132 12.30 -3.82 -14.74
CA PRO A 132 11.55 -3.04 -13.76
C PRO A 132 10.39 -3.86 -13.17
N LEU A 133 9.94 -3.49 -11.97
CA LEU A 133 8.72 -4.07 -11.39
C LEU A 133 7.53 -3.72 -12.30
N SER A 134 6.79 -4.74 -12.71
CA SER A 134 5.56 -4.59 -13.49
C SER A 134 4.31 -4.72 -12.64
N VAL A 135 4.32 -5.63 -11.66
CA VAL A 135 3.11 -6.00 -10.93
C VAL A 135 3.43 -6.27 -9.48
N ILE A 136 2.55 -5.85 -8.59
CA ILE A 136 2.66 -6.06 -7.16
C ILE A 136 1.35 -6.64 -6.64
N PHE A 137 1.48 -7.77 -5.95
CA PHE A 137 0.38 -8.47 -5.31
C PHE A 137 0.45 -8.22 -3.81
N VAL A 138 -0.68 -7.83 -3.22
CA VAL A 138 -0.78 -7.51 -1.81
C VAL A 138 -1.99 -8.23 -1.21
N ALA A 139 -1.76 -9.10 -0.23
CA ALA A 139 -2.78 -9.71 0.61
C ALA A 139 -3.28 -8.73 1.68
N ARG A 140 -3.83 -7.58 1.25
CA ARG A 140 -4.21 -6.44 2.11
C ARG A 140 -5.08 -6.85 3.28
N ASN A 141 -6.04 -7.74 3.05
CA ASN A 141 -7.02 -8.14 4.06
C ASN A 141 -6.42 -9.04 5.16
N ASP A 142 -5.29 -9.68 4.89
CA ASP A 142 -4.62 -10.59 5.83
C ASP A 142 -3.55 -9.88 6.67
N ILE A 143 -2.99 -8.77 6.14
CA ILE A 143 -1.91 -8.01 6.77
C ILE A 143 -2.48 -7.10 7.87
N LYS A 144 -1.96 -7.26 9.09
CA LYS A 144 -2.28 -6.40 10.24
C LYS A 144 -0.99 -5.79 10.81
N PRO A 145 -0.92 -4.46 11.02
CA PRO A 145 -1.95 -3.47 10.76
C PRO A 145 -2.06 -3.08 9.27
N ALA A 146 -3.26 -2.69 8.83
CA ALA A 146 -3.52 -2.26 7.44
C ALA A 146 -2.70 -1.01 7.03
N LEU A 147 -2.20 -0.25 8.01
CA LEU A 147 -1.36 0.92 7.77
C LEU A 147 -0.07 0.55 6.99
N LEU A 148 0.47 -0.64 7.20
CA LEU A 148 1.71 -1.11 6.53
C LEU A 148 1.59 -1.13 5.02
N VAL A 149 0.40 -1.31 4.47
CA VAL A 149 0.19 -1.43 3.02
C VAL A 149 -0.42 -0.17 2.42
N THR A 150 -0.85 0.78 3.23
CA THR A 150 -1.70 1.90 2.78
C THR A 150 -1.01 2.80 1.74
N HIS A 151 0.32 2.88 1.73
CA HIS A 151 1.08 3.71 0.80
C HIS A 151 1.33 3.08 -0.57
N PHE A 152 1.08 1.77 -0.75
CA PHE A 152 1.39 1.08 -2.01
C PHE A 152 0.74 1.71 -3.25
N PRO A 153 -0.54 2.14 -3.24
CA PRO A 153 -1.12 2.81 -4.40
C PRO A 153 -0.31 4.04 -4.86
N VAL A 154 0.06 4.91 -3.92
CA VAL A 154 0.88 6.13 -4.17
C VAL A 154 2.24 5.75 -4.72
N LEU A 155 2.88 4.75 -4.12
CA LEU A 155 4.20 4.32 -4.53
C LEU A 155 4.17 3.69 -5.92
N CYS A 156 3.21 2.80 -6.21
CA CYS A 156 3.01 2.20 -7.53
C CYS A 156 2.78 3.27 -8.60
N SER A 157 1.97 4.29 -8.31
CA SER A 157 1.74 5.42 -9.22
C SER A 157 3.02 6.24 -9.44
N SER A 158 3.79 6.51 -8.39
CA SER A 158 5.05 7.28 -8.47
C SER A 158 6.18 6.51 -9.18
N ALA A 159 6.20 5.19 -9.03
CA ALA A 159 7.10 4.29 -9.72
C ALA A 159 6.65 3.98 -11.16
N SER A 160 5.42 4.39 -11.52
CA SER A 160 4.89 4.24 -12.86
C SER A 160 5.27 5.44 -13.72
N PHE A 161 5.78 5.17 -14.91
CA PHE A 161 6.07 6.18 -15.90
C PHE A 161 4.81 6.48 -16.72
N THR A 162 4.29 7.70 -16.61
CA THR A 162 3.26 8.20 -17.52
C THR A 162 3.93 8.72 -18.79
N ASN A 163 3.89 7.95 -19.87
CA ASN A 163 4.38 8.42 -21.17
C ASN A 163 3.35 9.39 -21.78
N SER A 164 3.21 10.59 -21.21
CA SER A 164 2.41 11.67 -21.80
C SER A 164 3.23 12.31 -22.90
N ASN A 165 3.25 11.68 -24.08
CA ASN A 165 3.74 12.29 -25.30
C ASN A 165 2.53 12.57 -26.21
N LYS A 166 1.61 13.45 -25.76
CA LYS A 166 0.47 13.89 -26.57
C LYS A 166 0.85 14.94 -27.63
N ASN A 167 2.05 15.53 -27.57
CA ASN A 167 2.41 16.67 -28.41
C ASN A 167 3.02 16.30 -29.76
N ASN A 168 3.38 15.04 -30.00
CA ASN A 168 3.84 14.60 -31.31
C ASN A 168 2.95 13.45 -31.76
N ASN A 169 2.16 13.64 -32.83
CA ASN A 169 1.44 12.61 -33.58
C ASN A 169 2.39 11.59 -34.25
N GLN A 170 3.47 11.21 -33.58
CA GLN A 170 4.30 10.09 -33.97
C GLN A 170 3.79 8.84 -33.25
N PRO A 171 3.59 7.74 -33.97
CA PRO A 171 3.33 6.46 -33.33
C PRO A 171 4.47 6.21 -32.34
N ILE A 172 4.10 5.96 -31.09
CA ILE A 172 5.03 5.51 -30.08
C ILE A 172 5.56 4.18 -30.61
N ASP A 173 6.86 4.10 -30.95
CA ASP A 173 7.49 2.83 -31.28
C ASP A 173 7.06 1.82 -30.21
N GLU A 174 6.52 0.66 -30.60
CA GLU A 174 5.97 -0.32 -29.65
C GLU A 174 6.98 -0.66 -28.54
N GLU A 175 8.27 -0.61 -28.86
CA GLU A 175 9.38 -0.80 -27.93
C GLU A 175 9.39 0.23 -26.79
N ARG A 176 9.08 1.50 -27.08
CA ARG A 176 9.05 2.59 -26.09
C ARG A 176 7.86 2.49 -25.15
N SER A 177 6.72 2.02 -25.65
CA SER A 177 5.54 1.71 -24.83
C SER A 177 5.78 0.46 -23.96
N LYS A 178 6.44 -0.57 -24.51
CA LYS A 178 6.92 -1.75 -23.77
C LYS A 178 8.00 -1.41 -22.73
N MET A 179 8.78 -0.34 -22.92
CA MET A 179 9.83 0.10 -21.98
C MET A 179 9.34 0.93 -20.80
N ALA A 180 8.23 1.67 -20.91
CA ALA A 180 7.76 2.52 -19.82
C ALA A 180 7.27 1.64 -18.64
N PRO A 181 7.92 1.70 -17.46
CA PRO A 181 7.51 0.88 -16.33
C PRO A 181 6.15 1.36 -15.85
N ARG A 182 5.10 0.56 -16.02
CA ARG A 182 3.81 0.75 -15.36
C ARG A 182 3.69 -0.34 -14.33
N VAL A 183 3.51 0.06 -13.08
CA VAL A 183 3.35 -0.85 -11.94
C VAL A 183 1.86 -1.03 -11.70
N LYS A 184 1.38 -2.25 -11.91
CA LYS A 184 0.03 -2.65 -11.51
C LYS A 184 0.02 -3.10 -10.07
N LEU A 185 -0.99 -2.68 -9.32
CA LEU A 185 -1.22 -3.11 -7.96
C LEU A 185 -2.44 -4.03 -7.95
N ILE A 186 -2.32 -5.17 -7.30
CA ILE A 186 -3.37 -6.19 -7.23
C ILE A 186 -3.61 -6.52 -5.77
N CYS A 187 -4.85 -6.33 -5.34
CA CYS A 187 -5.30 -6.79 -4.03
C CYS A 187 -5.72 -8.25 -4.13
N LEU A 188 -5.10 -9.12 -3.35
CA LEU A 188 -5.47 -10.53 -3.29
C LEU A 188 -6.63 -10.78 -2.33
N ASN A 189 -7.34 -11.89 -2.54
CA ASN A 189 -8.47 -12.32 -1.71
C ASN A 189 -8.03 -12.65 -0.27
N LYS A 190 -8.99 -12.72 0.65
CA LYS A 190 -8.74 -13.11 2.05
C LYS A 190 -8.17 -14.54 2.12
N GLY A 191 -7.22 -14.77 3.03
CA GLY A 191 -6.56 -16.06 3.21
C GLY A 191 -5.43 -16.34 2.20
N SER A 192 -5.14 -15.41 1.29
CA SER A 192 -4.05 -15.55 0.32
C SER A 192 -2.69 -15.62 1.00
N MET A 193 -2.48 -14.89 2.10
CA MET A 193 -1.19 -14.89 2.82
C MET A 193 -0.83 -16.30 3.33
N SER A 194 -1.81 -17.06 3.83
CA SER A 194 -1.56 -18.43 4.29
C SER A 194 -1.20 -19.37 3.14
N LYS A 195 -1.88 -19.22 1.99
CA LYS A 195 -1.62 -20.04 0.80
C LYS A 195 -0.25 -19.72 0.19
N LEU A 196 0.08 -18.44 0.05
CA LEU A 196 1.38 -17.98 -0.45
C LEU A 196 2.53 -18.38 0.48
N SER A 197 2.31 -18.31 1.80
CA SER A 197 3.30 -18.74 2.78
C SER A 197 3.62 -20.23 2.67
N LYS A 198 2.58 -21.07 2.49
CA LYS A 198 2.75 -22.51 2.26
C LYS A 198 3.46 -22.80 0.93
N ALA A 199 3.07 -22.11 -0.15
CA ALA A 199 3.61 -22.34 -1.49
C ALA A 199 5.07 -21.93 -1.64
N SER A 200 5.47 -20.81 -1.02
CA SER A 200 6.85 -20.26 -1.11
C SER A 200 7.82 -20.78 -0.05
N GLY A 201 7.32 -21.42 1.00
CA GLY A 201 8.11 -21.78 2.19
C GLY A 201 8.46 -20.58 3.09
N ILE A 202 8.02 -19.36 2.77
CA ILE A 202 8.31 -18.15 3.56
C ILE A 202 7.16 -17.87 4.52
N LYS A 203 7.47 -17.73 5.81
CA LYS A 203 6.47 -17.38 6.83
C LYS A 203 5.89 -15.98 6.58
N ASN A 204 4.57 -15.86 6.69
CA ASN A 204 3.83 -14.58 6.58
C ASN A 204 4.06 -13.81 5.27
N LEU A 205 4.23 -14.52 4.15
CA LEU A 205 4.37 -13.89 2.83
C LEU A 205 3.03 -13.31 2.36
N GLY A 206 2.86 -12.00 2.49
CA GLY A 206 1.67 -11.28 2.04
C GLY A 206 1.88 -10.32 0.87
N ILE A 207 3.13 -10.10 0.45
CA ILE A 207 3.49 -9.11 -0.57
C ILE A 207 4.49 -9.74 -1.53
N ILE A 208 4.21 -9.65 -2.82
CA ILE A 208 5.03 -10.19 -3.90
C ILE A 208 5.10 -9.16 -5.01
N GLY A 209 6.29 -8.82 -5.48
CA GLY A 209 6.48 -8.02 -6.68
C GLY A 209 7.07 -8.85 -7.80
N LEU A 210 6.50 -8.75 -9.00
CA LEU A 210 6.97 -9.40 -10.21
C LEU A 210 7.62 -8.35 -11.13
N ARG A 211 8.78 -8.69 -11.67
CA ARG A 211 9.52 -7.89 -12.65
C ARG A 211 9.13 -8.29 -14.07
N ARG A 212 9.33 -7.37 -15.01
CA ARG A 212 9.21 -7.66 -16.45
C ARG A 212 10.25 -8.68 -16.91
N GLY A 213 9.96 -9.39 -18.00
CA GLY A 213 10.91 -10.27 -18.68
C GLY A 213 10.76 -11.76 -18.36
N PHE A 214 9.96 -12.14 -17.35
CA PHE A 214 9.74 -13.55 -17.05
C PHE A 214 8.75 -14.21 -18.03
N LYS A 215 9.24 -15.14 -18.86
CA LYS A 215 8.44 -15.85 -19.88
C LYS A 215 7.38 -16.77 -19.26
N GLY A 216 7.64 -17.35 -18.08
CA GLY A 216 6.69 -18.22 -17.38
C GLY A 216 5.44 -17.50 -16.85
N ALA A 217 5.43 -16.16 -16.84
CA ALA A 217 4.28 -15.37 -16.38
C ALA A 217 3.30 -14.97 -17.49
N THR A 218 3.40 -15.49 -18.71
CA THR A 218 2.49 -15.09 -19.81
C THR A 218 0.99 -15.33 -19.49
N PRO A 219 0.56 -16.45 -18.89
CA PRO A 219 -0.86 -16.64 -18.55
C PRO A 219 -1.29 -15.67 -17.45
N LEU A 220 -0.41 -15.46 -16.46
CA LEU A 220 -0.63 -14.55 -15.34
C LEU A 220 -0.77 -13.10 -15.83
N ASN A 221 0.10 -12.65 -16.75
CA ASN A 221 0.05 -11.31 -17.34
C ASN A 221 -1.28 -11.05 -18.06
N SER A 222 -1.83 -12.05 -18.76
CA SER A 222 -3.12 -11.91 -19.44
C SER A 222 -4.29 -11.65 -18.48
N LEU A 223 -4.24 -12.19 -17.27
CA LEU A 223 -5.24 -11.95 -16.22
C LEU A 223 -5.05 -10.58 -15.58
N ILE A 224 -3.79 -10.18 -15.36
CA ILE A 224 -3.41 -8.88 -14.82
C ILE A 224 -3.80 -7.74 -15.76
N ASP A 225 -3.85 -8.01 -17.07
CA ASP A 225 -4.33 -7.05 -18.06
C ASP A 225 -5.81 -6.74 -17.98
N LYS A 226 -6.61 -7.64 -17.39
CA LYS A 226 -8.02 -7.42 -17.11
C LYS A 226 -8.26 -6.64 -15.82
N ALA A 227 -7.28 -6.57 -14.92
CA ALA A 227 -7.41 -5.86 -13.64
C ALA A 227 -7.35 -4.33 -13.82
N SER A 228 -8.09 -3.62 -12.98
CA SER A 228 -8.10 -2.16 -12.95
C SER A 228 -6.72 -1.61 -12.55
N SER A 229 -6.34 -0.47 -13.14
CA SER A 229 -5.09 0.21 -12.79
C SER A 229 -5.30 1.14 -11.59
N VAL A 230 -4.23 1.42 -10.84
CA VAL A 230 -4.28 2.39 -9.74
C VAL A 230 -4.44 3.79 -10.33
N GLU A 231 -5.51 4.47 -9.96
CA GLU A 231 -5.74 5.86 -10.32
C GLU A 231 -5.62 6.76 -9.10
N ILE A 232 -4.79 7.79 -9.21
CA ILE A 232 -4.62 8.80 -8.15
C ILE A 232 -4.98 10.15 -8.75
N PRO A 233 -6.17 10.69 -8.45
CA PRO A 233 -6.70 11.88 -9.11
C PRO A 233 -5.77 13.10 -9.05
N TRP A 234 -5.04 13.26 -7.95
CA TRP A 234 -4.15 14.39 -7.73
C TRP A 234 -2.71 14.19 -8.26
N MET A 235 -2.36 12.96 -8.66
CA MET A 235 -1.03 12.61 -9.21
C MET A 235 -1.05 12.49 -10.75
N GLY A 236 -2.17 12.86 -11.40
CA GLY A 236 -2.35 12.75 -12.84
C GLY A 236 -1.29 13.52 -13.66
N ALA A 237 -1.10 13.07 -14.90
CA ALA A 237 -0.03 13.55 -15.79
C ALA A 237 -0.18 15.02 -16.23
N ASN A 238 -1.38 15.60 -16.12
CA ASN A 238 -1.62 17.00 -16.49
C ASN A 238 -2.11 17.79 -15.27
N ILE A 239 -1.39 18.88 -14.97
CA ILE A 239 -1.76 19.85 -13.94
C ILE A 239 -3.15 20.46 -14.20
N SER A 240 -3.58 20.53 -15.47
CA SER A 240 -4.91 20.99 -15.88
C SER A 240 -6.06 20.14 -15.35
N ASP A 241 -5.80 18.86 -15.05
CA ASP A 241 -6.82 17.91 -14.61
C ASP A 241 -6.91 17.86 -13.08
N VAL A 242 -6.00 18.56 -12.37
CA VAL A 242 -5.97 18.61 -10.91
C VAL A 242 -7.05 19.58 -10.41
N GLN A 243 -8.13 19.02 -9.89
CA GLN A 243 -9.22 19.79 -9.30
C GLN A 243 -8.93 20.16 -7.85
N PHE A 244 -9.12 21.44 -7.51
CA PHE A 244 -9.10 21.88 -6.12
C PHE A 244 -10.36 21.40 -5.41
N HIS A 245 -10.19 20.65 -4.33
CA HIS A 245 -11.30 20.22 -3.49
C HIS A 245 -11.47 21.14 -2.27
N ALA A 246 -12.73 21.41 -1.91
CA ALA A 246 -13.05 22.14 -0.70
C ALA A 246 -12.55 21.38 0.56
N PRO A 247 -12.08 22.09 1.60
CA PRO A 247 -11.62 21.47 2.83
C PRO A 247 -12.77 20.73 3.53
N ARG A 248 -12.52 19.48 3.94
CA ARG A 248 -13.51 18.66 4.63
C ARG A 248 -13.29 18.75 6.14
N VAL A 249 -14.20 19.40 6.86
CA VAL A 249 -14.16 19.48 8.32
C VAL A 249 -15.02 18.36 8.91
N LYS A 250 -14.40 17.47 9.69
CA LYS A 250 -15.08 16.42 10.46
C LYS A 250 -15.15 16.79 11.94
N HIS A 251 -16.07 16.20 12.68
CA HIS A 251 -16.17 16.37 14.12
C HIS A 251 -15.83 15.06 14.83
N LEU A 252 -14.85 15.10 15.73
CA LEU A 252 -14.54 14.00 16.64
C LEU A 252 -15.25 14.23 17.96
N VAL A 253 -16.06 13.26 18.37
CA VAL A 253 -16.70 13.26 19.68
C VAL A 253 -15.67 12.87 20.73
N THR A 254 -15.44 13.76 21.70
CA THR A 254 -14.58 13.50 22.86
C THR A 254 -15.39 13.70 24.13
N SER A 255 -15.03 13.02 25.23
CA SER A 255 -15.67 13.26 26.53
C SER A 255 -14.79 14.16 27.40
N ALA A 256 -15.40 15.14 28.06
CA ALA A 256 -14.72 16.03 28.99
C ALA A 256 -15.39 15.99 30.38
N PRO A 257 -14.62 15.93 31.48
CA PRO A 257 -15.19 15.92 32.82
C PRO A 257 -15.87 17.25 33.14
N ILE A 258 -17.07 17.18 33.71
CA ILE A 258 -17.83 18.33 34.21
C ILE A 258 -17.31 18.64 35.61
N LYS A 259 -16.59 19.75 35.78
CA LYS A 259 -16.20 20.25 37.10
C LYS A 259 -17.47 20.75 37.81
N ALA A 260 -17.81 20.15 38.95
CA ALA A 260 -18.88 20.66 39.79
C ALA A 260 -18.52 22.08 40.27
N SER A 261 -19.39 23.06 39.97
CA SER A 261 -19.29 24.41 40.52
C SER A 261 -19.28 24.33 42.04
N LYS A 262 -18.18 24.76 42.69
CA LYS A 262 -18.20 25.05 44.12
C LYS A 262 -19.02 26.34 44.31
N ASN A 263 -20.31 26.21 44.62
CA ASN A 263 -21.08 27.32 45.16
C ASN A 263 -20.37 27.78 46.45
N LYS A 264 -19.65 28.91 46.38
CA LYS A 264 -19.23 29.67 47.56
C LYS A 264 -20.50 30.21 48.20
N GLN A 265 -21.15 29.40 49.03
CA GLN A 265 -22.05 29.92 50.05
C GLN A 265 -21.22 30.78 51.01
N LYS A 266 -21.04 32.06 50.67
CA LYS A 266 -20.92 33.09 51.71
C LYS A 266 -22.33 33.26 52.27
N LYS A 267 -22.71 32.40 53.21
CA LYS A 267 -23.90 32.57 54.02
C LYS A 267 -23.46 32.68 55.47
N GLY A 268 -23.24 33.94 55.87
CA GLY A 268 -23.32 34.48 57.22
C GLY A 268 -22.30 34.02 58.26
N GLU A 269 -21.62 34.97 58.89
CA GLU A 269 -21.58 35.03 60.35
C GLU A 269 -21.24 36.45 60.82
N LYS A 270 -22.25 37.05 61.48
CA LYS A 270 -22.28 38.19 62.41
C LYS A 270 -21.81 39.58 61.95
#